data_AF-A0A1F9SBV8-F1
#
_entry.id   AF-A0A1F9SBV8-F1
#
_cell.length_a   1.000
_cell.length_b   1.000
_cell.length_c   1.000
_cell.angle_alpha   90.00
_cell.angle_beta   90.00
_cell.angle_gamma   90.00
#
_symmetry.space_group_name_H-M   'P 1'
#
loop_
_entity.id
_entity.type
_entity.pdbx_description
1 polymer ?
#
loop_
_entity_poly.entity_id
_entity_poly.type
_entity_poly.pdbx_seq_one_letter_code
_entity_poly.pdbx_strand_id
1 'polypeptide(L)'
;MAASAGGKVFSAQKKVFNQELALFPMARALLARAGSDLRSVNTVCSVRGPGRFTGIRISLTLAGALKAMAGAEVYTATLFEILALGAADTPQFRAWAKTTGGTRLAVLVHAFKDEYFCQLFNAGEKLKTPRPEGEPVWLKSEDLRAMLAGLAGPLYAAADAEEDPGIYGLLPAGVPKAPPAVSKIIPALVIKACLAYKNRTLRPLYLKPAKYELENNISYGRK
;
A
#
# COMPACT_ATOMS: atom_id res chain seq x y z
N MET A 1 2.17 11.37 -6.36
CA MET A 1 3.16 12.00 -5.46
C MET A 1 2.48 13.08 -4.62
N ALA A 2 2.96 13.31 -3.41
CA ALA A 2 2.53 14.43 -2.58
C ALA A 2 3.73 15.09 -1.88
N ALA A 3 3.59 16.38 -1.57
CA ALA A 3 4.47 17.13 -0.69
C ALA A 3 3.64 17.68 0.47
N SER A 4 4.18 17.63 1.69
CA SER A 4 3.53 18.21 2.87
C SER A 4 4.45 19.21 3.55
N ALA A 5 3.90 20.39 3.85
CA ALA A 5 4.59 21.46 4.58
C ALA A 5 3.57 22.25 5.40
N GLY A 6 3.90 22.57 6.65
CA GLY A 6 3.03 23.38 7.52
C GLY A 6 1.61 22.82 7.69
N GLY A 7 1.45 21.50 7.74
CA GLY A 7 0.14 20.82 7.84
C GLY A 7 -0.69 20.80 6.56
N LYS A 8 -0.23 21.42 5.47
CA LYS A 8 -0.87 21.35 4.16
C LYS A 8 -0.28 20.19 3.36
N VAL A 9 -1.10 19.57 2.51
CA VAL A 9 -0.68 18.50 1.60
C VAL A 9 -1.03 18.91 0.17
N PHE A 10 -0.02 18.96 -0.68
CA PHE A 10 -0.15 19.17 -2.12
C PHE A 10 0.03 17.84 -2.82
N SER A 11 -0.95 17.41 -3.60
CA SER A 11 -0.91 16.13 -4.30
C SER A 11 -1.01 16.32 -5.80
N ALA A 12 -0.34 15.44 -6.55
CA ALA A 12 -0.53 15.28 -7.98
C ALA A 12 -0.37 13.80 -8.36
N GLN A 13 -1.19 13.33 -9.30
CA GLN A 13 -1.14 11.98 -9.85
C GLN A 13 -1.16 12.07 -11.37
N LYS A 14 -0.39 11.19 -12.01
CA LYS A 14 -0.34 11.07 -13.46
C LYS A 14 -0.09 9.61 -13.82
N LYS A 15 -0.95 9.01 -14.63
CA LYS A 15 -0.75 7.66 -15.17
C LYS A 15 0.11 7.78 -16.43
N VAL A 16 1.35 7.34 -16.34
CA VAL A 16 2.34 7.37 -17.43
C VAL A 16 3.14 6.08 -17.45
N PHE A 17 3.60 5.68 -18.63
CA PHE A 17 4.47 4.52 -18.81
C PHE A 17 5.89 4.80 -18.29
N ASN A 18 6.48 5.91 -18.73
CA ASN A 18 7.82 6.38 -18.34
C ASN A 18 7.74 7.23 -17.06
N GLN A 19 7.65 6.57 -15.91
CA GLN A 19 7.44 7.21 -14.60
C GLN A 19 8.60 8.15 -14.22
N GLU A 20 9.83 7.78 -14.58
CA GLU A 20 11.05 8.54 -14.33
C GLU A 20 11.04 9.93 -14.96
N LEU A 21 10.42 10.08 -16.14
CA LEU A 21 10.30 11.38 -16.82
C LEU A 21 9.32 12.32 -16.13
N ALA A 22 8.31 11.79 -15.46
CA ALA A 22 7.31 12.60 -14.75
C ALA A 22 7.71 12.90 -13.29
N LEU A 23 8.55 12.05 -12.68
CA LEU A 23 8.81 12.06 -11.25
C LEU A 23 9.42 13.36 -10.74
N PHE A 24 10.56 13.78 -11.31
CA PHE A 24 11.27 14.98 -10.87
C PHE A 24 10.51 16.28 -11.19
N PRO A 25 9.93 16.46 -12.40
CA PRO A 25 9.09 17.62 -12.68
C PRO A 25 7.92 17.74 -11.70
N MET A 26 7.23 16.63 -11.40
CA MET A 26 6.14 16.64 -10.42
C MET A 26 6.62 16.97 -9.01
N ALA A 27 7.75 16.40 -8.58
CA ALA A 27 8.33 16.68 -7.27
C ALA A 27 8.66 18.17 -7.11
N ARG A 28 9.35 18.77 -8.10
CA ARG A 28 9.70 20.19 -8.09
C ARG A 28 8.45 21.08 -8.06
N ALA A 29 7.45 20.78 -8.87
CA ALA A 29 6.20 21.56 -8.89
C ALA A 29 5.46 21.50 -7.55
N LEU A 30 5.40 20.33 -6.91
CA LEU A 30 4.74 20.17 -5.61
C LEU A 30 5.51 20.84 -4.47
N LEU A 31 6.84 20.74 -4.46
CA LEU A 31 7.69 21.41 -3.48
C LEU A 31 7.64 22.93 -3.63
N ALA A 32 7.68 23.44 -4.86
CA ALA A 32 7.52 24.87 -5.13
C ALA A 32 6.18 25.41 -4.62
N ARG A 33 5.08 24.67 -4.82
CA ARG A 33 3.77 25.01 -4.24
C ARG A 33 3.74 25.01 -2.72
N ALA A 34 4.63 24.23 -2.10
CA ALA A 34 4.85 24.19 -0.66
C ALA A 34 5.86 25.25 -0.17
N GLY A 35 6.38 26.12 -1.05
CA GLY A 35 7.41 27.10 -0.71
C GLY A 35 8.76 26.46 -0.34
N SER A 36 9.05 25.28 -0.88
CA SER A 36 10.17 24.43 -0.51
C SER A 36 10.92 23.95 -1.76
N ASP A 37 12.11 23.37 -1.56
CA ASP A 37 12.90 22.73 -2.61
C ASP A 37 13.32 21.30 -2.19
N LEU A 38 14.05 20.60 -3.07
CA LEU A 38 14.50 19.24 -2.78
C LEU A 38 15.49 19.16 -1.61
N ARG A 39 16.25 20.23 -1.33
CA ARG A 39 17.24 20.26 -0.24
C ARG A 39 16.56 20.44 1.12
N SER A 40 15.41 21.09 1.14
CA SER A 40 14.58 21.27 2.34
C SER A 40 13.77 20.04 2.75
N VAL A 41 13.79 18.96 1.95
CA VAL A 41 13.05 17.73 2.25
C VAL A 41 13.71 17.01 3.42
N ASN A 42 13.08 17.09 4.59
CA ASN A 42 13.52 16.39 5.80
C ASN A 42 13.03 14.94 5.89
N THR A 43 11.96 14.59 5.17
CA THR A 43 11.30 13.29 5.26
C THR A 43 10.82 12.83 3.89
N VAL A 44 11.11 11.58 3.55
CA VAL A 44 10.64 10.93 2.32
C VAL A 44 9.80 9.71 2.67
N CYS A 45 8.60 9.66 2.11
CA CYS A 45 7.66 8.54 2.24
C CYS A 45 7.59 7.78 0.91
N SER A 46 7.83 6.47 0.92
CA SER A 46 7.87 5.66 -0.33
C SER A 46 7.16 4.32 -0.19
N VAL A 47 6.52 3.88 -1.26
CA VAL A 47 5.83 2.58 -1.31
C VAL A 47 6.85 1.48 -1.65
N ARG A 48 6.94 0.44 -0.83
CA ARG A 48 7.89 -0.68 -1.05
C ARG A 48 7.28 -1.89 -1.76
N GLY A 49 5.99 -1.88 -2.05
CA GLY A 49 5.28 -2.95 -2.75
C GLY A 49 4.08 -3.51 -1.97
N PRO A 50 3.38 -4.53 -2.49
CA PRO A 50 3.56 -5.10 -3.83
C PRO A 50 3.18 -4.10 -4.94
N GLY A 51 3.51 -4.39 -6.19
CA GLY A 51 3.21 -3.52 -7.33
C GLY A 51 4.21 -3.69 -8.48
N ARG A 52 4.15 -2.78 -9.46
CA ARG A 52 5.04 -2.84 -10.65
C ARG A 52 6.51 -2.71 -10.24
N PHE A 53 7.30 -3.70 -10.62
CA PHE A 53 8.72 -3.85 -10.27
C PHE A 53 9.55 -2.58 -10.53
N THR A 54 9.45 -2.03 -11.74
CA THR A 54 10.18 -0.83 -12.15
C THR A 54 9.81 0.38 -11.30
N GLY A 55 8.51 0.60 -11.05
CA GLY A 55 8.03 1.74 -10.28
C GLY A 55 8.48 1.71 -8.83
N ILE A 56 8.43 0.53 -8.19
CA ILE A 56 8.92 0.36 -6.81
C ILE A 56 10.42 0.71 -6.73
N ARG A 57 11.22 0.21 -7.68
CA ARG A 57 12.67 0.48 -7.70
C ARG A 57 12.97 1.96 -7.92
N ILE A 58 12.30 2.62 -8.88
CA ILE A 58 12.46 4.06 -9.11
C ILE A 58 12.15 4.84 -7.82
N SER A 59 11.02 4.52 -7.16
CA SER A 59 10.57 5.20 -5.94
C SER A 59 11.50 5.00 -4.74
N LEU A 60 12.01 3.78 -4.53
CA LEU A 60 12.93 3.47 -3.44
C LEU A 60 14.34 4.02 -3.70
N THR A 61 14.80 4.03 -4.96
CA THR A 61 16.08 4.64 -5.34
C THR A 61 16.05 6.15 -5.10
N LEU A 62 14.96 6.84 -5.46
CA LEU A 62 14.82 8.27 -5.15
C LEU A 62 14.84 8.53 -3.64
N ALA A 63 14.14 7.71 -2.84
CA ALA A 63 14.16 7.83 -1.39
C ALA A 63 15.56 7.61 -0.81
N GLY A 64 16.30 6.61 -1.29
CA GLY A 64 17.69 6.37 -0.91
C GLY A 64 18.62 7.53 -1.29
N ALA A 65 18.46 8.10 -2.49
CA ALA A 65 19.23 9.25 -2.93
C ALA A 65 18.98 10.50 -2.06
N LEU A 66 17.72 10.79 -1.74
CA LEU A 66 17.38 11.92 -0.86
C LEU A 66 17.89 11.72 0.58
N LYS A 67 17.86 10.48 1.08
CA LYS A 67 18.51 10.14 2.36
C LYS A 67 20.01 10.45 2.32
N ALA A 68 20.69 10.01 1.27
CA ALA A 68 22.14 10.16 1.16
C ALA A 68 22.58 11.61 0.92
N MET A 69 21.84 12.38 0.12
CA MET A 69 22.22 13.73 -0.29
C MET A 69 21.67 14.84 0.61
N ALA A 70 20.46 14.67 1.16
CA ALA A 70 19.78 15.71 1.95
C ALA A 70 19.63 15.34 3.43
N GLY A 71 20.11 14.16 3.85
CA GLY A 71 19.96 13.69 5.22
C GLY A 71 18.51 13.37 5.61
N ALA A 72 17.61 13.21 4.62
CA ALA A 72 16.20 13.01 4.87
C ALA A 72 15.93 11.69 5.61
N GLU A 73 15.02 11.71 6.58
CA GLU A 73 14.46 10.49 7.14
C GLU A 73 13.63 9.76 6.08
N VAL A 74 13.82 8.45 5.96
CA VAL A 74 13.04 7.64 5.02
C VAL A 74 12.10 6.73 5.78
N TYR A 75 10.82 6.85 5.43
CA TYR A 75 9.77 5.95 5.87
C TYR A 75 9.13 5.25 4.68
N THR A 76 8.85 3.97 4.83
CA THR A 76 8.21 3.17 3.80
C THR A 76 6.94 2.50 4.31
N ALA A 77 6.05 2.18 3.39
CA ALA A 77 4.84 1.41 3.65
C ALA A 77 4.55 0.45 2.49
N THR A 78 3.85 -0.64 2.77
CA THR A 78 3.32 -1.53 1.73
C THR A 78 1.98 -0.98 1.20
N LEU A 79 1.59 -1.38 -0.01
CA LEU A 79 0.23 -1.07 -0.50
C LEU A 79 -0.84 -1.62 0.44
N PHE A 80 -0.58 -2.75 1.08
CA PHE A 80 -1.50 -3.32 2.06
C PHE A 80 -1.69 -2.42 3.27
N GLU A 81 -0.60 -1.94 3.85
CA GLU A 81 -0.61 -1.03 4.99
C GLU A 81 -1.34 0.28 4.67
N ILE A 82 -1.16 0.80 3.45
CA ILE A 82 -1.82 2.01 2.95
C ILE A 82 -3.33 1.81 2.85
N LEU A 83 -3.77 0.72 2.20
CA LEU A 83 -5.19 0.40 2.03
C LEU A 83 -5.86 0.04 3.36
N ALA A 84 -5.20 -0.75 4.20
CA ALA A 84 -5.70 -1.12 5.53
C ALA A 84 -5.92 0.14 6.39
N LEU A 85 -4.94 1.04 6.43
CA LEU A 85 -5.04 2.28 7.18
C LEU A 85 -6.14 3.19 6.60
N GLY A 86 -6.22 3.32 5.28
CA GLY A 86 -7.26 4.08 4.62
C GLY A 86 -8.66 3.56 4.92
N ALA A 87 -8.84 2.22 4.92
CA ALA A 87 -10.11 1.58 5.22
C ALA A 87 -10.52 1.75 6.68
N ALA A 88 -9.60 1.48 7.62
CA ALA A 88 -9.84 1.61 9.05
C ALA A 88 -10.22 3.04 9.48
N ASP A 89 -9.73 4.04 8.74
CA ASP A 89 -9.99 5.45 9.01
C ASP A 89 -11.37 5.93 8.51
N THR A 90 -12.14 5.09 7.82
CA THR A 90 -13.47 5.47 7.33
C THR A 90 -14.56 5.38 8.41
N PRO A 91 -15.59 6.25 8.35
CA PRO A 91 -16.79 6.09 9.17
C PRO A 91 -17.51 4.76 8.93
N GLN A 92 -17.50 4.26 7.68
CA GLN A 92 -18.13 3.00 7.30
C GLN A 92 -17.49 1.81 8.02
N PHE A 93 -16.16 1.73 8.05
CA PHE A 93 -15.46 0.69 8.79
C PHE A 93 -15.76 0.78 10.28
N ARG A 94 -15.69 1.97 10.88
CA ARG A 94 -15.98 2.15 12.32
C ARG A 94 -17.41 1.75 12.69
N ALA A 95 -18.39 2.10 11.85
CA ALA A 95 -19.77 1.71 12.06
C ALA A 95 -19.94 0.18 11.95
N TRP A 96 -19.34 -0.43 10.92
CA TRP A 96 -19.36 -1.89 10.76
C TRP A 96 -18.71 -2.62 11.95
N ALA A 97 -17.54 -2.16 12.38
CA ALA A 97 -16.81 -2.73 13.50
C ALA A 97 -17.63 -2.68 14.80
N LYS A 98 -18.28 -1.54 15.06
CA LYS A 98 -19.17 -1.37 16.23
C LYS A 98 -20.38 -2.29 16.19
N THR A 99 -20.99 -2.48 15.01
CA THR A 99 -22.20 -3.31 14.86
C THR A 99 -21.89 -4.80 14.94
N THR A 100 -20.77 -5.24 14.38
CA THR A 100 -20.44 -6.67 14.25
C THR A 100 -19.45 -7.17 15.30
N GLY A 101 -18.81 -6.27 16.06
CA GLY A 101 -17.63 -6.60 16.88
C GLY A 101 -16.40 -6.97 16.05
N GLY A 102 -16.46 -6.80 14.73
CA GLY A 102 -15.42 -7.17 13.78
C GLY A 102 -14.29 -6.16 13.71
N THR A 103 -13.04 -6.64 13.68
CA THR A 103 -11.86 -5.78 13.54
C THR A 103 -10.92 -6.23 12.42
N ARG A 104 -11.27 -7.32 11.73
CA ARG A 104 -10.43 -7.95 10.71
C ARG A 104 -10.66 -7.34 9.33
N LEU A 105 -9.56 -7.00 8.69
CA LEU A 105 -9.49 -6.45 7.35
C LEU A 105 -8.78 -7.43 6.42
N ALA A 106 -9.38 -7.74 5.27
CA ALA A 106 -8.66 -8.36 4.15
C ALA A 106 -8.28 -7.26 3.15
N VAL A 107 -7.00 -7.14 2.85
CA VAL A 107 -6.52 -6.24 1.80
C VAL A 107 -6.12 -7.03 0.57
N LEU A 108 -6.73 -6.73 -0.57
CA LEU A 108 -6.51 -7.40 -1.84
C LEU A 108 -5.84 -6.45 -2.85
N VAL A 109 -4.84 -6.95 -3.57
CA VAL A 109 -4.16 -6.21 -4.64
C VAL A 109 -4.02 -7.12 -5.85
N HIS A 110 -4.39 -6.64 -7.03
CA HIS A 110 -4.20 -7.38 -8.27
C HIS A 110 -2.71 -7.49 -8.61
N ALA A 111 -2.23 -8.69 -8.91
CA ALA A 111 -0.84 -8.93 -9.26
C ALA A 111 -0.66 -8.89 -10.80
N PHE A 112 -1.18 -9.91 -11.47
CA PHE A 112 -1.15 -10.07 -12.92
C PHE A 112 -2.09 -11.20 -13.35
N LYS A 113 -2.86 -11.02 -14.42
CA LYS A 113 -3.85 -12.03 -14.90
C LYS A 113 -4.80 -12.46 -13.77
N ASP A 114 -4.88 -13.75 -13.44
CA ASP A 114 -5.75 -14.34 -12.42
C ASP A 114 -5.08 -14.45 -11.05
N GLU A 115 -3.94 -13.78 -10.86
CA GLU A 115 -3.16 -13.80 -9.63
C GLU A 115 -3.39 -12.54 -8.79
N TYR A 116 -3.45 -12.74 -7.47
CA TYR A 116 -3.77 -11.72 -6.50
C TYR A 116 -2.85 -11.83 -5.30
N PHE A 117 -2.53 -10.68 -4.71
CA PHE A 117 -1.91 -10.62 -3.40
C PHE A 117 -2.95 -10.30 -2.34
N CYS A 118 -2.85 -10.95 -1.18
CA CYS A 118 -3.72 -10.70 -0.05
C CYS A 118 -2.94 -10.61 1.25
N GLN A 119 -3.35 -9.73 2.15
CA GLN A 119 -2.85 -9.70 3.51
C GLN A 119 -3.98 -9.34 4.47
N LEU A 120 -4.02 -10.06 5.61
CA LEU A 120 -4.99 -9.82 6.67
C LEU A 120 -4.42 -8.83 7.69
N PHE A 121 -5.28 -7.96 8.19
CA PHE A 121 -4.97 -6.98 9.23
C PHE A 121 -6.00 -7.01 10.35
N ASN A 122 -5.55 -6.69 11.55
CA ASN A 122 -6.40 -6.39 12.69
C ASN A 122 -6.36 -4.90 12.97
N ALA A 123 -7.51 -4.24 12.86
CA ALA A 123 -7.68 -2.81 13.15
C ALA A 123 -8.35 -2.57 14.51
N GLY A 124 -8.17 -3.49 15.47
CA GLY A 124 -8.80 -3.54 16.80
C GLY A 124 -9.13 -2.19 17.43
N GLU A 125 -10.20 -2.10 18.23
CA GLU A 125 -10.79 -0.82 18.68
C GLU A 125 -9.80 0.18 19.32
N LYS A 126 -8.74 -0.31 19.99
CA LYS A 126 -7.71 0.52 20.64
C LYS A 126 -6.52 0.85 19.73
N LEU A 127 -6.42 0.21 18.57
CA LEU A 127 -5.32 0.38 17.64
C LEU A 127 -5.55 1.62 16.78
N LYS A 128 -4.65 2.60 16.90
CA LYS A 128 -4.60 3.75 15.97
C LYS A 128 -4.18 3.36 14.55
N THR A 129 -3.60 2.18 14.39
CA THR A 129 -3.00 1.71 13.13
C THR A 129 -3.25 0.20 13.01
N PRO A 130 -3.86 -0.27 11.90
CA PRO A 130 -4.05 -1.70 11.69
C PRO A 130 -2.73 -2.47 11.74
N ARG A 131 -2.74 -3.68 12.28
CA ARG A 131 -1.56 -4.54 12.38
C ARG A 131 -1.71 -5.75 11.48
N PRO A 132 -0.68 -6.15 10.71
CA PRO A 132 -0.75 -7.36 9.91
C PRO A 132 -0.92 -8.58 10.81
N GLU A 133 -1.82 -9.49 10.45
CA GLU A 133 -2.02 -10.78 11.15
C GLU A 133 -1.10 -11.89 10.63
N GLY A 134 -0.26 -11.59 9.65
CA GLY A 134 0.70 -12.52 9.06
C GLY A 134 1.39 -11.94 7.84
N GLU A 135 2.22 -12.76 7.21
CA GLU A 135 2.84 -12.41 5.93
C GLU A 135 1.81 -12.34 4.80
N PRO A 136 1.99 -11.46 3.82
CA PRO A 136 1.15 -11.42 2.63
C PRO A 136 1.30 -12.71 1.81
N VAL A 137 0.19 -13.14 1.21
CA VAL A 137 0.12 -14.32 0.35
C VAL A 137 -0.06 -13.92 -1.11
N TRP A 138 0.40 -14.79 -2.01
CA TRP A 138 0.21 -14.70 -3.46
C TRP A 138 -0.54 -15.94 -3.91
N LEU A 139 -1.75 -15.75 -4.44
CA LEU A 139 -2.69 -16.82 -4.76
C LEU A 139 -3.37 -16.57 -6.10
N LYS A 140 -3.87 -17.63 -6.73
CA LYS A 140 -4.81 -17.52 -7.85
C LYS A 140 -6.21 -17.17 -7.33
N SER A 141 -7.09 -16.73 -8.24
CA SER A 141 -8.47 -16.36 -7.90
C SER A 141 -9.24 -17.44 -7.12
N GLU A 142 -9.14 -18.71 -7.51
CA GLU A 142 -9.83 -19.83 -6.86
C GLU A 142 -9.31 -20.07 -5.43
N ASP A 143 -8.00 -20.15 -5.26
CA ASP A 143 -7.37 -20.33 -3.95
C ASP A 143 -7.64 -19.14 -3.02
N LEU A 144 -7.65 -17.93 -3.56
CA LEU A 144 -7.98 -16.73 -2.80
C LEU A 144 -9.45 -16.75 -2.34
N ARG A 145 -10.38 -17.16 -3.21
CA ARG A 145 -11.80 -17.34 -2.82
C ARG A 145 -11.94 -18.37 -1.71
N ALA A 146 -11.28 -19.52 -1.85
CA ALA A 146 -11.29 -20.58 -0.85
C ALA A 146 -10.72 -20.11 0.49
N MET A 147 -9.59 -19.40 0.46
CA MET A 147 -8.95 -18.82 1.65
C MET A 147 -9.90 -17.85 2.36
N LEU A 148 -10.49 -16.90 1.62
CA LEU A 148 -11.40 -15.89 2.20
C LEU A 148 -12.70 -16.52 2.74
N ALA A 149 -13.25 -17.53 2.06
CA ALA A 149 -14.44 -18.25 2.50
C ALA A 149 -14.18 -19.10 3.76
N GLY A 150 -12.95 -19.56 3.95
CA GLY A 150 -12.52 -20.32 5.13
C GLY A 150 -12.22 -19.47 6.37
N LEU A 151 -12.24 -18.13 6.26
CA LEU A 151 -11.97 -17.26 7.41
C LEU A 151 -13.15 -17.23 8.37
N ALA A 152 -12.88 -17.49 9.64
CA ALA A 152 -13.86 -17.36 10.71
C ALA A 152 -14.01 -15.89 11.16
N GLY A 153 -15.25 -15.52 11.47
CA GLY A 153 -15.63 -14.24 12.06
C GLY A 153 -15.89 -13.11 11.04
N PRO A 154 -16.32 -11.93 11.51
CA PRO A 154 -16.62 -10.81 10.63
C PRO A 154 -15.37 -10.32 9.89
N LEU A 155 -15.51 -10.15 8.57
CA LEU A 155 -14.46 -9.65 7.69
C LEU A 155 -14.91 -8.37 6.98
N TYR A 156 -13.99 -7.43 6.83
CA TYR A 156 -14.17 -6.26 5.98
C TYR A 156 -13.06 -6.20 4.93
N ALA A 157 -13.39 -5.86 3.69
CA ALA A 157 -12.43 -5.92 2.59
C ALA A 157 -12.05 -4.54 2.06
N ALA A 158 -10.77 -4.34 1.78
CA ALA A 158 -10.26 -3.20 1.04
C ALA A 158 -9.43 -3.69 -0.14
N ALA A 159 -9.51 -3.03 -1.28
CA ALA A 159 -8.78 -3.44 -2.46
C ALA A 159 -8.39 -2.27 -3.35
N ASP A 160 -7.33 -2.46 -4.15
CA ASP A 160 -6.96 -1.52 -5.22
C ASP A 160 -7.86 -1.72 -6.45
N ALA A 161 -9.09 -1.21 -6.35
CA ALA A 161 -10.08 -1.31 -7.43
C ALA A 161 -9.82 -0.34 -8.59
N GLU A 162 -8.82 0.53 -8.47
CA GLU A 162 -8.38 1.39 -9.59
C GLU A 162 -7.65 0.58 -10.66
N GLU A 163 -6.84 -0.39 -10.27
CA GLU A 163 -6.14 -1.28 -11.21
C GLU A 163 -7.02 -2.48 -11.63
N ASP A 164 -7.83 -3.04 -10.74
CA ASP A 164 -8.80 -4.10 -11.08
C ASP A 164 -10.17 -3.84 -10.42
N PRO A 165 -11.13 -3.21 -11.12
CA PRO A 165 -12.48 -2.98 -10.60
C PRO A 165 -13.23 -4.26 -10.20
N GLY A 166 -12.86 -5.41 -10.78
CA GLY A 166 -13.49 -6.71 -10.55
C GLY A 166 -13.01 -7.43 -9.28
N ILE A 167 -11.96 -6.92 -8.63
CA ILE A 167 -11.29 -7.60 -7.50
C ILE A 167 -12.23 -7.93 -6.33
N TYR A 168 -13.24 -7.09 -6.08
CA TYR A 168 -14.23 -7.33 -5.03
C TYR A 168 -15.17 -8.50 -5.34
N GLY A 169 -15.23 -8.96 -6.60
CA GLY A 169 -15.95 -10.17 -6.98
C GLY A 169 -15.32 -11.46 -6.45
N LEU A 170 -14.14 -11.40 -5.84
CA LEU A 170 -13.47 -12.52 -5.16
C LEU A 170 -13.97 -12.73 -3.73
N LEU A 171 -14.67 -11.76 -3.16
CA LEU A 171 -15.15 -11.84 -1.78
C LEU A 171 -16.31 -12.82 -1.63
N PRO A 172 -16.43 -13.50 -0.47
CA PRO A 172 -17.65 -14.20 -0.10
C PRO A 172 -18.87 -13.26 -0.08
N ALA A 173 -20.06 -13.81 -0.33
CA ALA A 173 -21.30 -13.06 -0.30
C ALA A 173 -21.52 -12.41 1.08
N GLY A 174 -21.97 -11.15 1.09
CA GLY A 174 -22.25 -10.40 2.32
C GLY A 174 -21.05 -9.75 2.99
N VAL A 175 -19.81 -9.98 2.52
CA VAL A 175 -18.64 -9.29 3.05
C VAL A 175 -18.68 -7.80 2.64
N PRO A 176 -18.68 -6.86 3.60
CA PRO A 176 -18.65 -5.44 3.31
C PRO A 176 -17.32 -5.03 2.69
N LYS A 177 -17.39 -4.11 1.72
CA LYS A 177 -16.25 -3.55 1.01
C LYS A 177 -16.00 -2.08 1.35
N ALA A 178 -14.73 -1.69 1.29
CA ALA A 178 -14.28 -0.32 1.41
C ALA A 178 -14.96 0.57 0.36
N PRO A 179 -15.23 1.85 0.70
CA PRO A 179 -15.82 2.77 -0.27
C PRO A 179 -14.84 3.03 -1.42
N PRO A 180 -15.33 3.42 -2.61
CA PRO A 180 -14.45 3.68 -3.77
C PRO A 180 -13.33 4.69 -3.50
N ALA A 181 -13.53 5.64 -2.58
CA ALA A 181 -12.53 6.63 -2.20
C ALA A 181 -11.29 6.02 -1.51
N VAL A 182 -11.45 4.91 -0.80
CA VAL A 182 -10.33 4.17 -0.18
C VAL A 182 -9.73 3.17 -1.16
N SER A 183 -10.50 2.73 -2.14
CA SER A 183 -10.07 1.78 -3.16
C SER A 183 -9.20 2.41 -4.26
N LYS A 184 -8.72 3.65 -4.03
CA LYS A 184 -7.79 4.40 -4.87
C LYS A 184 -6.57 4.80 -4.04
N ILE A 185 -5.38 4.54 -4.53
CA ILE A 185 -4.14 4.88 -3.82
C ILE A 185 -3.86 6.38 -4.00
N ILE A 186 -4.36 7.21 -3.08
CA ILE A 186 -4.07 8.65 -3.09
C ILE A 186 -2.71 8.95 -2.43
N PRO A 187 -1.91 9.90 -2.95
CA PRO A 187 -0.56 10.13 -2.45
C PRO A 187 -0.49 10.61 -0.99
N ALA A 188 -1.52 11.31 -0.52
CA ALA A 188 -1.62 11.73 0.87
C ALA A 188 -1.72 10.53 1.84
N LEU A 189 -2.40 9.45 1.45
CA LEU A 189 -2.49 8.24 2.27
C LEU A 189 -1.13 7.53 2.36
N VAL A 190 -0.28 7.64 1.34
CA VAL A 190 1.09 7.10 1.39
C VAL A 190 1.89 7.78 2.50
N ILE A 191 1.85 9.13 2.58
CA ILE A 191 2.51 9.88 3.66
C ILE A 191 1.94 9.44 5.01
N LYS A 192 0.61 9.41 5.15
CA LYS A 192 -0.06 9.00 6.40
C LYS A 192 0.38 7.61 6.86
N ALA A 193 0.40 6.63 5.95
CA ALA A 193 0.81 5.27 6.26
C ALA A 193 2.29 5.19 6.64
N CYS A 194 3.19 5.79 5.85
CA CYS A 194 4.62 5.76 6.14
C CYS A 194 4.92 6.35 7.53
N LEU A 195 4.26 7.46 7.90
CA LEU A 195 4.44 8.09 9.21
C LEU A 195 3.78 7.30 10.36
N ALA A 196 2.72 6.53 10.08
CA ALA A 196 2.06 5.69 11.08
C ALA A 196 2.87 4.42 11.37
N TYR A 197 3.37 3.73 10.34
CA TYR A 197 4.11 2.48 10.49
C TYR A 197 5.61 2.70 10.76
N LYS A 198 6.18 3.84 10.35
CA LYS A 198 7.58 4.23 10.56
C LYS A 198 8.61 3.17 10.12
N ASN A 199 8.28 2.33 9.14
CA ASN A 199 9.24 1.36 8.61
C ASN A 199 10.36 2.09 7.88
N ARG A 200 11.63 1.72 8.12
CA ARG A 200 12.81 2.38 7.52
C ARG A 200 13.47 1.55 6.42
N THR A 201 12.85 0.43 6.03
CA THR A 201 13.42 -0.46 5.01
C THR A 201 13.33 0.15 3.62
N LEU A 202 14.45 0.16 2.92
CA LEU A 202 14.53 0.47 1.48
C LEU A 202 14.49 -0.82 0.64
N ARG A 203 14.25 -1.99 1.26
CA ARG A 203 14.12 -3.24 0.53
C ARG A 203 12.71 -3.34 -0.06
N PRO A 204 12.60 -3.61 -1.38
CA PRO A 204 11.31 -3.87 -1.99
C PRO A 204 10.69 -5.14 -1.41
N LEU A 205 9.36 -5.16 -1.32
CA LEU A 205 8.58 -6.35 -1.00
C LEU A 205 8.18 -7.04 -2.30
N TYR A 206 8.92 -8.09 -2.66
CA TYR A 206 8.60 -8.97 -3.79
C TYR A 206 7.92 -10.22 -3.25
N LEU A 207 6.69 -10.47 -3.71
CA LEU A 207 5.89 -11.63 -3.31
C LEU A 207 5.89 -12.73 -4.35
N LYS A 208 6.11 -12.36 -5.60
CA LYS A 208 6.32 -13.30 -6.70
C LYS A 208 7.81 -13.53 -6.85
N PRO A 209 8.30 -14.78 -6.72
CA PRO A 209 9.70 -15.09 -7.01
C PRO A 209 10.01 -14.77 -8.47
N ALA A 210 11.26 -14.43 -8.75
CA ALA A 210 11.69 -14.30 -10.14
C ALA A 210 11.50 -15.64 -10.86
N LYS A 211 11.23 -15.62 -12.17
CA LYS A 211 11.08 -16.85 -12.98
C LYS A 211 12.27 -17.81 -12.78
N TYR A 212 13.47 -17.24 -12.67
CA TYR A 212 14.71 -17.96 -12.35
C TYR A 212 14.70 -18.65 -10.98
N GLU A 213 14.08 -18.06 -9.95
CA GLU A 213 13.98 -18.65 -8.61
C GLU A 213 13.01 -19.84 -8.60
N LEU A 214 11.93 -19.76 -9.37
CA LEU A 214 10.98 -20.87 -9.58
C LEU A 214 11.62 -22.03 -10.33
N GLU A 215 12.41 -21.74 -11.37
CA GLU A 215 13.08 -22.75 -12.18
C GLU A 215 14.23 -23.46 -11.44
N ASN A 216 14.88 -22.79 -10.49
CA ASN A 216 16.01 -23.35 -9.74
C ASN A 216 15.69 -23.78 -8.30
N ASN A 217 14.41 -23.72 -7.90
CA ASN A 217 13.95 -24.06 -6.55
C ASN A 217 14.70 -23.29 -5.43
N ILE A 218 15.17 -22.08 -5.74
CA ILE A 218 15.93 -21.24 -4.82
C ILE A 218 14.94 -20.39 -4.02
N SER A 219 14.70 -20.77 -2.77
CA SER A 219 13.98 -19.94 -1.80
C SER A 219 14.98 -19.06 -1.05
N TYR A 220 14.92 -17.74 -1.24
CA TYR A 220 15.57 -16.80 -0.32
C TYR A 220 14.71 -16.66 0.94
N GLY A 221 14.64 -17.74 1.73
CA GLY A 221 13.98 -17.79 3.03
C GLY A 221 14.99 -17.77 4.19
N ARG A 222 14.89 -16.73 5.02
CA ARG A 222 15.55 -16.47 6.32
C ARG A 222 17.00 -15.95 6.30
N LYS A 223 17.12 -14.63 6.49
CA LYS A 223 17.98 -14.02 7.52
C LYS A 223 17.24 -12.89 8.21
#